data_AF-A0A960W8P1-F1
#
_entry.id   AF-A0A960W8P1-F1
#
_cell.length_a   1.000
_cell.length_b   1.000
_cell.length_c   1.000
_cell.angle_alpha   90.00
_cell.angle_beta   90.00
_cell.angle_gamma   90.00
#
_symmetry.space_group_name_H-M   'P 1'
#
loop_
_entity.id
_entity.type
_entity.pdbx_description
1 polymer ?
#
loop_
_entity_poly.entity_id
_entity_poly.type
_entity_poly.pdbx_seq_one_letter_code
_entity_poly.pdbx_strand_id
1 'polypeptide(L)'
;MRSIIDEIRYILQKNFTFIILFTFAVFYPIVSTSRVGRYDGSYEKIKMLNDEGVRLSNNEQFSQAVEHLFGAHKLDPENKTIKKNLANTYVRFAIELKSAGKQDEAIALLEKASLLNANIDSLHTLLARLYYEKGDLLNAEKETRIALLGSPHDPHLLKFLAHLSFLMEKHSDALDAYHRISEIHHIPIDTFDTGKINREREVFASYQKMYAHPFIVYYPNNQYKERAGWVAQSLSQAYLRLGEWFKYYPATEISVYCYTQEDFGSVTHDNVYIIGLYDGKIRIRIDSDSEIQLKKTAAHEYAHHVLSCITRHNIPF
;
A
#
# COMPACT_ATOMS: atom_id res chain seq x y z
N MET A 1 -11.79 42.79 -29.65
CA MET A 1 -10.38 42.38 -29.43
C MET A 1 -9.48 43.59 -29.58
N ARG A 2 -9.19 44.26 -28.47
CA ARG A 2 -8.07 45.21 -28.36
C ARG A 2 -6.91 44.43 -27.75
N SER A 3 -5.73 44.57 -28.34
CA SER A 3 -4.56 43.74 -28.06
C SER A 3 -3.96 44.09 -26.69
N ILE A 4 -3.58 43.07 -25.93
CA ILE A 4 -2.82 43.14 -24.66
C ILE A 4 -1.55 44.02 -24.79
N ILE A 5 -1.07 44.25 -26.01
CA ILE A 5 0.09 45.11 -26.32
C ILE A 5 -0.20 46.61 -26.06
N ASP A 6 -1.44 47.07 -26.17
CA ASP A 6 -1.79 48.49 -25.93
C ASP A 6 -1.91 48.82 -24.43
N GLU A 7 -2.22 47.81 -23.60
CA GLU A 7 -2.32 47.96 -22.14
C GLU A 7 -0.92 48.01 -21.47
N ILE A 8 0.06 47.33 -22.07
CA ILE A 8 1.46 47.35 -21.61
C ILE A 8 2.15 48.68 -21.95
N ARG A 9 1.80 49.33 -23.07
CA ARG A 9 2.33 50.68 -23.40
C ARG A 9 1.83 51.78 -22.48
N TYR A 10 0.60 51.67 -21.96
CA TYR A 10 0.03 52.66 -21.06
C TYR A 10 0.67 52.64 -19.66
N ILE A 11 1.14 51.46 -19.20
CA ILE A 11 1.77 51.31 -17.88
C ILE A 11 3.25 51.70 -17.91
N LEU A 12 3.94 51.52 -19.04
CA LEU A 12 5.37 51.83 -19.18
C LEU A 12 5.68 53.32 -19.43
N GLN A 13 4.68 54.16 -19.71
CA GLN A 13 4.88 55.57 -20.04
C GLN A 13 4.78 56.52 -18.83
N LYS A 14 4.48 56.02 -17.62
CA LYS A 14 4.13 56.88 -16.47
C LYS A 14 5.20 57.07 -15.40
N ASN A 15 6.34 56.37 -15.44
CA ASN A 15 7.34 56.45 -14.37
C ASN A 15 8.77 56.60 -14.89
N PHE A 16 9.04 57.70 -15.61
CA PHE A 16 10.41 58.13 -15.86
C PHE A 16 10.58 59.64 -15.66
N THR A 17 11.59 59.98 -14.85
CA THR A 17 12.29 61.28 -14.72
C THR A 17 11.61 62.42 -13.96
N PHE A 18 12.13 62.77 -12.77
CA PHE A 18 13.05 63.90 -12.66
C PHE A 18 13.84 63.89 -11.33
N ILE A 19 15.15 64.05 -11.46
CA ILE A 19 16.14 64.27 -10.40
C ILE A 19 16.14 65.76 -10.08
N ILE A 20 15.96 66.14 -8.81
CA ILE A 20 16.42 67.44 -8.29
C ILE A 20 17.07 67.20 -6.92
N LEU A 21 18.36 67.51 -6.83
CA LEU A 21 19.14 67.61 -5.60
C LEU A 21 18.55 68.68 -4.67
N PHE A 22 18.35 68.35 -3.40
CA PHE A 22 18.44 69.32 -2.32
C PHE A 22 19.11 68.69 -1.10
N THR A 23 20.29 69.22 -0.79
CA THR A 23 21.10 68.92 0.38
C THR A 23 20.49 69.59 1.61
N PHE A 24 20.05 68.81 2.60
CA PHE A 24 19.96 69.28 3.98
C PHE A 24 20.44 68.17 4.92
N ALA A 25 21.64 68.36 5.46
CA ALA A 25 22.20 67.54 6.51
C ALA A 25 21.46 67.84 7.82
N VAL A 26 20.69 66.87 8.31
CA VAL A 26 20.22 66.85 9.70
C VAL A 26 20.92 65.71 10.40
N PHE A 27 21.88 66.07 11.25
CA PHE A 27 22.57 65.19 12.19
C PHE A 27 21.54 64.55 13.13
N TYR A 28 21.21 63.27 12.89
CA TYR A 28 20.64 62.42 13.93
C TYR A 28 21.79 61.68 14.62
N PRO A 29 21.88 61.71 15.96
CA PRO A 29 22.86 60.88 16.65
C PRO A 29 22.53 59.41 16.38
N ILE A 30 23.49 58.71 15.77
CA ILE A 30 23.54 57.26 15.71
C ILE A 30 23.73 56.80 17.15
N VAL A 31 22.63 56.58 17.86
CA VAL A 31 22.65 55.65 18.99
C VAL A 31 22.73 54.27 18.36
N SER A 32 23.94 53.73 18.32
CA SER A 32 24.16 52.31 18.11
C SER A 32 23.52 51.56 19.28
N THR A 33 22.22 51.32 19.19
CA THR A 33 21.65 50.17 19.88
C THR A 33 22.29 48.96 19.23
N SER A 34 23.35 48.46 19.85
CA SER A 34 23.73 47.07 19.72
C SER A 34 22.44 46.28 19.87
N ARG A 35 22.00 45.64 18.77
CA ARG A 35 21.17 44.44 18.90
C ARG A 35 22.06 43.45 19.65
N VAL A 36 22.02 43.53 20.98
CA VAL A 36 22.24 42.37 21.82
C VAL A 36 21.20 41.39 21.31
N GLY A 37 21.66 40.42 20.51
CA GLY A 37 20.79 39.39 19.96
C GLY A 37 20.00 38.81 21.13
N ARG A 38 18.66 38.82 21.00
CA ARG A 38 17.85 37.89 21.78
C ARG A 38 18.41 36.51 21.45
N TYR A 39 19.25 35.99 22.34
CA TYR A 39 19.55 34.56 22.39
C TYR A 39 18.20 33.88 22.60
N ASP A 40 17.72 33.28 21.52
CA ASP A 40 16.37 32.82 21.34
C ASP A 40 16.16 31.52 22.14
N GLY A 41 15.55 31.63 23.32
CA GLY A 41 15.21 30.47 24.15
C GLY A 41 14.32 29.44 23.44
N SER A 42 13.67 29.79 22.33
CA SER A 42 12.93 28.82 21.51
C SER A 42 13.87 27.94 20.67
N TYR A 43 14.94 28.50 20.09
CA TYR A 43 15.97 27.74 19.38
C TYR A 43 16.66 26.71 20.28
N GLU A 44 17.12 27.13 21.47
CA GLU A 44 17.77 26.22 22.43
C GLU A 44 16.80 25.13 22.90
N LYS A 45 15.51 25.47 23.11
CA LYS A 45 14.48 24.49 23.46
C LYS A 45 14.21 23.50 22.33
N ILE A 46 14.11 23.96 21.09
CA ILE A 46 13.93 23.09 19.90
C ILE A 46 15.10 22.11 19.80
N LYS A 47 16.34 22.62 19.90
CA LYS A 47 17.56 21.81 19.85
C LYS A 47 17.58 20.78 20.98
N MET A 48 17.35 21.20 22.21
CA MET A 48 17.30 20.30 23.37
C MET A 48 16.25 19.18 23.19
N LEU A 49 15.03 19.53 22.75
CA LEU A 49 13.98 18.56 22.48
C LEU A 49 14.37 17.59 21.36
N ASN A 50 14.98 18.09 20.28
CA ASN A 50 15.46 17.25 19.19
C ASN A 50 16.55 16.29 19.66
N ASP A 51 17.58 16.80 20.34
CA ASP A 51 18.75 16.02 20.76
C ASP A 51 18.35 14.95 21.78
N GLU A 52 17.49 15.30 22.74
CA GLU A 52 16.94 14.36 23.71
C GLU A 52 16.06 13.30 23.06
N GLY A 53 15.20 13.70 22.12
CA GLY A 53 14.37 12.77 21.37
C GLY A 53 15.19 11.77 20.54
N VAL A 54 16.27 12.22 19.90
CA VAL A 54 17.21 11.33 19.19
C VAL A 54 17.91 10.39 20.18
N ARG A 55 18.36 10.89 21.33
CA ARG A 55 19.00 10.06 22.37
C ARG A 55 18.07 8.96 22.87
N LEU A 56 16.83 9.31 23.20
CA LEU A 56 15.79 8.37 23.63
C LEU A 56 15.48 7.34 22.54
N SER A 57 15.39 7.77 21.28
CA SER A 57 15.19 6.87 20.13
C SER A 57 16.33 5.86 20.02
N ASN A 58 17.58 6.30 20.17
CA ASN A 58 18.75 5.40 20.15
C ASN A 58 18.75 4.39 21.31
N ASN A 59 18.16 4.76 22.45
CA ASN A 59 17.96 3.87 23.60
C ASN A 59 16.66 3.04 23.52
N GLU A 60 15.99 3.01 22.37
CA GLU A 60 14.73 2.28 22.14
C GLU A 60 13.56 2.74 23.03
N GLN A 61 13.69 3.91 23.67
CA GLN A 61 12.63 4.54 24.46
C GLN A 61 11.68 5.33 23.55
N PHE A 62 11.07 4.63 22.58
CA PHE A 62 10.42 5.28 21.44
C PHE A 62 9.23 6.18 21.82
N SER A 63 8.41 5.79 22.81
CA SER A 63 7.28 6.62 23.23
C SER A 63 7.73 8.00 23.71
N GLN A 64 8.78 8.04 24.55
CA GLN A 64 9.34 9.30 25.04
C GLN A 64 10.06 10.06 23.93
N ALA A 65 10.80 9.35 23.07
CA ALA A 65 11.46 9.93 21.91
C ALA A 65 10.47 10.67 20.98
N VAL A 66 9.32 10.05 20.69
CA VAL A 66 8.24 10.66 19.92
C VAL A 66 7.71 11.92 20.60
N GLU A 67 7.49 11.89 21.92
CA GLU A 67 7.02 13.07 22.66
C GLU A 67 7.96 14.28 22.49
N HIS A 68 9.27 14.05 22.68
CA HIS A 68 10.29 15.08 22.55
C HIS A 68 10.42 15.59 21.10
N LEU A 69 10.51 14.69 20.12
CA LEU A 69 10.63 15.05 18.70
C LEU A 69 9.37 15.72 18.16
N PHE A 70 8.19 15.29 18.59
CA PHE A 70 6.93 15.94 18.25
C PHE A 70 6.82 17.32 18.89
N GLY A 71 7.30 17.49 20.12
CA GLY A 71 7.46 18.80 20.75
C GLY A 71 8.37 19.74 19.95
N ALA A 72 9.53 19.24 19.49
CA ALA A 72 10.42 19.99 18.62
C ALA A 72 9.75 20.35 17.28
N HIS A 73 9.04 19.39 16.67
CA HIS A 73 8.32 19.60 15.42
C HIS A 73 7.18 20.62 15.54
N LYS A 74 6.48 20.67 16.67
CA LYS A 74 5.45 21.70 16.93
C LYS A 74 6.03 23.12 16.97
N LEU A 75 7.26 23.26 17.45
CA LEU A 75 7.93 24.56 17.58
C LEU A 75 8.60 25.01 16.28
N ASP A 76 9.09 24.06 15.48
CA ASP A 76 9.64 24.33 14.14
C ASP A 76 9.14 23.28 13.12
N PRO A 77 7.91 23.47 12.60
CA PRO A 77 7.27 22.49 11.73
C PRO A 77 7.99 22.26 10.42
N GLU A 78 8.74 23.23 9.89
CA GLU A 78 9.39 23.13 8.57
C GLU A 78 10.81 22.57 8.62
N ASN A 79 11.33 22.32 9.81
CA ASN A 79 12.67 21.79 9.99
C ASN A 79 12.83 20.37 9.42
N LYS A 80 13.59 20.24 8.34
CA LYS A 80 13.82 18.96 7.66
C LYS A 80 14.50 17.92 8.58
N THR A 81 15.41 18.36 9.45
CA THR A 81 16.10 17.46 10.38
C THR A 81 15.13 16.89 11.41
N ILE A 82 14.27 17.73 11.99
CA ILE A 82 13.28 17.28 12.97
C ILE A 82 12.24 16.37 12.31
N LYS A 83 11.72 16.73 11.12
CA LYS A 83 10.82 15.88 10.33
C LYS A 83 11.45 14.49 10.12
N LYS A 84 12.72 14.45 9.72
CA LYS A 84 13.46 13.19 9.50
C LYS A 84 13.68 12.39 10.78
N ASN A 85 14.06 13.03 11.88
CA ASN A 85 14.28 12.36 13.16
C ASN A 85 12.98 11.78 13.72
N LEU A 86 11.89 12.54 13.65
CA LEU A 86 10.55 12.09 14.07
C LEU A 86 10.04 10.95 13.19
N ALA A 87 10.15 11.06 11.86
CA ALA A 87 9.75 10.01 10.93
C ALA A 87 10.53 8.71 11.17
N ASN A 88 11.86 8.77 11.31
CA ASN A 88 12.67 7.59 11.62
C ASN A 88 12.28 6.96 12.97
N THR A 89 11.98 7.78 13.98
CA THR A 89 11.56 7.28 15.29
C THR A 89 10.20 6.58 15.20
N TYR A 90 9.24 7.13 14.46
CA TYR A 90 7.98 6.44 14.17
C TYR A 90 8.18 5.11 13.45
N VAL A 91 9.06 5.05 12.44
CA VAL A 91 9.38 3.80 11.72
C VAL A 91 9.97 2.76 12.65
N ARG A 92 10.96 3.12 13.48
CA ARG A 92 11.59 2.20 14.42
C ARG A 92 10.59 1.69 15.47
N PHE A 93 9.74 2.58 15.99
CA PHE A 93 8.70 2.19 16.94
C PHE A 93 7.65 1.28 16.28
N ALA A 94 7.28 1.53 15.03
CA ALA A 94 6.37 0.66 14.30
C ALA A 94 6.95 -0.76 14.10
N ILE A 95 8.25 -0.88 13.87
CA ILE A 95 8.94 -2.19 13.78
C ILE A 95 8.86 -2.95 15.10
N GLU A 96 9.06 -2.28 16.23
CA GLU A 96 8.89 -2.87 17.57
C GLU A 96 7.44 -3.32 17.80
N LEU A 97 6.47 -2.44 17.51
CA LEU A 97 5.05 -2.76 17.65
C LEU A 97 4.63 -3.94 16.76
N LYS A 98 5.13 -4.03 15.52
CA LYS A 98 4.94 -5.19 14.65
C LYS A 98 5.48 -6.46 15.31
N SER A 99 6.69 -6.40 15.86
CA SER A 99 7.34 -7.53 16.54
C SER A 99 6.58 -7.96 17.79
N ALA A 100 5.89 -7.03 18.45
CA ALA A 100 4.98 -7.29 19.58
C ALA A 100 3.56 -7.72 19.14
N GLY A 101 3.31 -7.95 17.84
CA GLY A 101 2.00 -8.33 17.31
C GLY A 101 0.99 -7.19 17.18
N LYS A 102 1.37 -5.95 17.56
CA LYS A 102 0.54 -4.74 17.55
C LYS A 102 0.56 -4.05 16.19
N GLN A 103 0.19 -4.78 15.16
CA GLN A 103 0.33 -4.35 13.77
C GLN A 103 -0.52 -3.12 13.41
N ASP A 104 -1.73 -2.99 13.95
CA ASP A 104 -2.59 -1.83 13.66
C ASP A 104 -1.98 -0.54 14.25
N GLU A 105 -1.37 -0.62 15.44
CA GLU A 105 -0.61 0.50 16.02
C GLU A 105 0.63 0.81 15.19
N ALA A 106 1.33 -0.21 14.67
CA ALA A 106 2.47 -0.04 13.78
C ALA A 106 2.09 0.68 12.47
N ILE A 107 0.98 0.28 11.83
CA ILE A 107 0.47 0.96 10.63
C ILE A 107 0.19 2.43 10.94
N ALA A 108 -0.52 2.73 12.04
CA ALA A 108 -0.86 4.10 12.41
C ALA A 108 0.38 4.98 12.65
N LEU A 109 1.48 4.44 13.17
CA LEU A 109 2.73 5.19 13.31
C LEU A 109 3.42 5.44 11.96
N LEU A 110 3.42 4.45 11.07
CA LEU A 110 4.00 4.61 9.73
C LEU A 110 3.20 5.61 8.88
N GLU A 111 1.88 5.64 9.01
CA GLU A 111 1.06 6.69 8.39
C GLU A 111 1.41 8.08 8.92
N LYS A 112 1.66 8.22 10.22
CA LYS A 112 2.17 9.50 10.77
C LYS A 112 3.55 9.85 10.20
N ALA A 113 4.41 8.87 10.01
CA ALA A 113 5.73 9.08 9.42
C ALA A 113 5.66 9.51 7.94
N SER A 114 4.72 8.97 7.16
CA SER A 114 4.55 9.34 5.74
C SER A 114 4.11 10.79 5.55
N LEU A 115 3.25 11.30 6.46
CA LEU A 115 2.82 12.70 6.45
C LEU A 115 3.97 13.70 6.66
N LEU A 116 5.09 13.28 7.24
CA LEU A 116 6.25 14.15 7.45
C LEU A 116 7.08 14.36 6.17
N ASN A 117 6.82 13.60 5.10
CA ASN A 117 7.50 13.71 3.80
C ASN A 117 9.04 13.71 3.92
N ALA A 118 9.58 12.94 4.87
CA ALA A 118 11.01 12.94 5.21
C ALA A 118 11.89 12.05 4.29
N ASN A 119 11.32 11.49 3.23
CA ASN A 119 11.93 10.53 2.30
C ASN A 119 12.71 9.42 3.03
N ILE A 120 11.98 8.51 3.65
CA ILE A 120 12.53 7.36 4.36
C ILE A 120 12.38 6.12 3.47
N ASP A 121 13.50 5.59 2.97
CA ASP A 121 13.53 4.54 1.94
C ASP A 121 12.70 3.29 2.32
N SER A 122 12.75 2.88 3.59
CA SER A 122 12.08 1.65 4.07
C SER A 122 10.60 1.83 4.46
N LEU A 123 10.12 3.07 4.57
CA LEU A 123 8.80 3.40 5.12
C LEU A 123 7.67 2.76 4.30
N HIS A 124 7.64 3.08 3.01
CA HIS A 124 6.56 2.66 2.12
C HIS A 124 6.60 1.15 1.87
N THR A 125 7.78 0.54 1.82
CA THR A 125 7.95 -0.92 1.77
C THR A 125 7.37 -1.60 3.00
N LEU A 126 7.58 -1.03 4.20
CA LEU A 126 7.02 -1.59 5.44
C LEU A 126 5.50 -1.42 5.49
N LEU A 127 4.97 -0.24 5.16
CA LEU A 127 3.51 -0.01 5.05
C LEU A 127 2.87 -1.01 4.09
N ALA A 128 3.45 -1.18 2.90
CA ALA A 128 2.94 -2.09 1.89
C ALA A 128 2.84 -3.53 2.41
N ARG A 129 3.87 -4.02 3.11
CA ARG A 129 3.86 -5.35 3.72
C ARG A 129 2.82 -5.47 4.84
N LEU A 130 2.69 -4.46 5.69
CA LEU A 130 1.71 -4.48 6.77
C LEU A 130 0.26 -4.45 6.26
N TYR A 131 0.01 -3.69 5.19
CA TYR A 131 -1.30 -3.67 4.53
C TYR A 131 -1.61 -5.00 3.86
N TYR A 132 -0.62 -5.61 3.20
CA TYR A 132 -0.77 -6.96 2.64
C TYR A 132 -1.09 -8.00 3.71
N GLU A 133 -0.33 -8.02 4.81
CA GLU A 133 -0.59 -8.89 5.96
C GLU A 133 -2.00 -8.65 6.55
N LYS A 134 -2.54 -7.42 6.47
CA LYS A 134 -3.90 -7.08 6.89
C LYS A 134 -4.98 -7.49 5.86
N GLY A 135 -4.59 -7.92 4.66
CA GLY A 135 -5.50 -8.20 3.53
C GLY A 135 -5.95 -6.95 2.77
N ASP A 136 -5.42 -5.78 3.08
CA ASP A 136 -5.72 -4.52 2.38
C ASP A 136 -4.82 -4.40 1.14
N LEU A 137 -5.17 -5.17 0.10
CA LEU A 137 -4.38 -5.25 -1.13
C LEU A 137 -4.27 -3.90 -1.85
N LEU A 138 -5.31 -3.05 -1.74
CA LEU A 138 -5.33 -1.75 -2.40
C LEU A 138 -4.28 -0.80 -1.80
N ASN A 139 -4.24 -0.68 -0.47
CA ASN A 139 -3.22 0.14 0.18
C ASN A 139 -1.84 -0.52 0.05
N ALA A 140 -1.74 -1.86 0.07
CA ALA A 140 -0.47 -2.54 -0.18
C ALA A 140 0.11 -2.20 -1.55
N GLU A 141 -0.72 -2.22 -2.61
CA GLU A 141 -0.30 -1.88 -3.97
C GLU A 141 0.11 -0.41 -4.07
N LYS A 142 -0.71 0.50 -3.51
CA LYS A 142 -0.43 1.94 -3.49
C LYS A 142 0.94 2.22 -2.86
N GLU A 143 1.19 1.71 -1.66
CA GLU A 143 2.43 1.96 -0.93
C GLU A 143 3.63 1.28 -1.63
N THR A 144 3.45 0.11 -2.25
CA THR A 144 4.48 -0.52 -3.10
C THR A 144 4.86 0.37 -4.29
N ARG A 145 3.87 0.96 -4.97
CA ARG A 145 4.11 1.88 -6.09
C ARG A 145 4.85 3.15 -5.65
N ILE A 146 4.57 3.66 -4.44
CA ILE A 146 5.32 4.79 -3.87
C ILE A 146 6.77 4.39 -3.57
N ALA A 147 7.01 3.21 -2.98
CA ALA A 147 8.37 2.71 -2.73
C ALA A 147 9.19 2.58 -4.05
N LEU A 148 8.54 2.12 -5.12
CA LEU A 148 9.15 2.04 -6.46
C LEU A 148 9.51 3.41 -7.05
N LEU A 149 8.97 4.54 -6.58
CA LEU A 149 9.43 5.86 -7.03
C LEU A 149 10.87 6.14 -6.58
N GLY A 150 11.25 5.67 -5.39
CA GLY A 150 12.61 5.79 -4.85
C GLY A 150 13.55 4.69 -5.33
N SER A 151 13.03 3.52 -5.69
CA SER A 151 13.82 2.39 -6.22
C SER A 151 13.13 1.73 -7.42
N PRO A 152 13.11 2.39 -8.60
CA PRO A 152 12.29 1.97 -9.75
C PRO A 152 12.61 0.58 -10.33
N HIS A 153 13.79 0.06 -10.03
CA HIS A 153 14.33 -1.18 -10.58
C HIS A 153 14.55 -2.27 -9.52
N ASP A 154 14.07 -2.07 -8.28
CA ASP A 154 14.20 -3.06 -7.22
C ASP A 154 13.39 -4.33 -7.59
N PRO A 155 14.05 -5.47 -7.83
CA PRO A 155 13.36 -6.69 -8.24
C PRO A 155 12.44 -7.25 -7.15
N HIS A 156 12.72 -6.99 -5.87
CA HIS A 156 11.87 -7.42 -4.77
C HIS A 156 10.55 -6.64 -4.72
N LEU A 157 10.62 -5.32 -4.90
CA LEU A 157 9.41 -4.47 -4.97
C LEU A 157 8.59 -4.76 -6.23
N LEU A 158 9.25 -4.96 -7.38
CA LEU A 158 8.56 -5.34 -8.61
C LEU A 158 7.88 -6.71 -8.48
N LYS A 159 8.55 -7.70 -7.86
CA LYS A 159 7.94 -9.02 -7.62
C LYS A 159 6.76 -8.93 -6.66
N PHE A 160 6.86 -8.10 -5.63
CA PHE A 160 5.76 -7.87 -4.70
C PHE A 160 4.58 -7.17 -5.39
N LEU A 161 4.83 -6.16 -6.23
CA LEU A 161 3.79 -5.55 -7.05
C LEU A 161 3.13 -6.56 -7.99
N ALA A 162 3.91 -7.43 -8.63
CA ALA A 162 3.38 -8.48 -9.50
C ALA A 162 2.44 -9.43 -8.74
N HIS A 163 2.83 -9.84 -7.53
CA HIS A 163 2.02 -10.68 -6.65
C HIS A 163 0.72 -9.99 -6.23
N LEU A 164 0.77 -8.73 -5.80
CA LEU A 164 -0.41 -7.95 -5.44
C LEU A 164 -1.36 -7.78 -6.64
N SER A 165 -0.82 -7.39 -7.80
CA SER A 165 -1.58 -7.27 -9.04
C SER A 165 -2.24 -8.59 -9.44
N PHE A 166 -1.53 -9.71 -9.29
CA PHE A 166 -2.10 -11.03 -9.54
C PHE A 166 -3.28 -11.32 -8.61
N LEU A 167 -3.13 -11.09 -7.29
CA LEU A 167 -4.21 -11.29 -6.31
C LEU A 167 -5.42 -10.40 -6.58
N MET A 168 -5.22 -9.21 -7.13
CA MET A 168 -6.27 -8.25 -7.49
C MET A 168 -6.82 -8.41 -8.92
N GLU A 169 -6.55 -9.56 -9.57
CA GLU A 169 -7.01 -9.87 -10.93
C GLU A 169 -6.51 -8.88 -12.01
N LYS A 170 -5.47 -8.10 -11.72
CA LYS A 170 -4.77 -7.23 -12.66
C LYS A 170 -3.67 -8.01 -13.36
N HIS A 171 -4.06 -9.04 -14.13
CA HIS A 171 -3.09 -9.97 -14.74
C HIS A 171 -2.09 -9.29 -15.67
N SER A 172 -2.52 -8.26 -16.42
CA SER A 172 -1.62 -7.49 -17.28
C SER A 172 -0.55 -6.75 -16.47
N ASP A 173 -0.94 -6.02 -15.42
CA ASP A 173 0.00 -5.34 -14.52
C ASP A 173 0.99 -6.33 -13.86
N ALA A 174 0.53 -7.53 -13.52
CA ALA A 174 1.38 -8.57 -12.95
C ALA A 174 2.44 -9.05 -13.94
N LEU A 175 2.04 -9.32 -15.20
CA LEU A 175 2.94 -9.71 -16.28
C LEU A 175 3.94 -8.60 -16.60
N ASP A 176 3.48 -7.35 -16.70
CA ASP A 176 4.33 -6.20 -16.98
C ASP A 176 5.43 -6.04 -15.91
N ALA A 177 5.09 -6.25 -14.63
CA ALA A 177 6.07 -6.22 -13.55
C ALA A 177 7.13 -7.33 -13.69
N TYR A 178 6.74 -8.56 -14.06
CA TYR A 178 7.70 -9.65 -14.32
C TYR A 178 8.56 -9.41 -15.55
N HIS A 179 7.99 -8.86 -16.63
CA HIS A 179 8.75 -8.47 -17.82
C HIS A 179 9.81 -7.43 -17.49
N ARG A 180 9.47 -6.40 -16.70
CA ARG A 180 10.45 -5.41 -16.23
C ARG A 180 11.60 -6.05 -15.44
N ILE A 181 11.31 -7.01 -14.56
CA ILE A 181 12.37 -7.73 -13.83
C ILE A 181 13.26 -8.51 -14.80
N SER A 182 12.66 -9.23 -15.75
CA SER A 182 13.37 -10.02 -16.75
C SER A 182 14.30 -9.16 -17.62
N GLU A 183 13.82 -8.01 -18.09
CA GLU A 183 14.58 -7.08 -18.92
C GLU A 183 15.75 -6.45 -18.16
N ILE A 184 15.49 -5.94 -16.95
CA ILE A 184 16.48 -5.17 -16.16
C ILE A 184 17.57 -6.08 -15.60
N HIS A 185 17.19 -7.25 -15.08
CA HIS A 185 18.10 -8.13 -14.35
C HIS A 185 18.57 -9.33 -15.19
N HIS A 186 18.17 -9.38 -16.47
CA HIS A 186 18.48 -10.48 -17.40
C HIS A 186 18.10 -11.86 -16.84
N ILE A 187 17.02 -11.91 -16.07
CA ILE A 187 16.44 -13.14 -15.53
C ILE A 187 15.51 -13.72 -16.60
N PRO A 188 15.68 -14.99 -17.02
CA PRO A 188 14.76 -15.62 -17.97
C PRO A 188 13.30 -15.54 -17.51
N ILE A 189 12.38 -15.11 -18.40
CA ILE A 189 10.97 -14.84 -18.06
C ILE A 189 10.22 -16.10 -17.58
N ASP A 190 10.67 -17.28 -18.00
CA ASP A 190 10.19 -18.61 -17.58
C ASP A 190 10.55 -18.95 -16.13
N THR A 191 11.46 -18.19 -15.49
CA THR A 191 11.71 -18.25 -14.05
C THR A 191 10.48 -17.84 -13.24
N PHE A 192 9.58 -17.06 -13.84
CA PHE A 192 8.32 -16.64 -13.23
C PHE A 192 7.18 -17.48 -13.81
N ASP A 193 6.17 -17.78 -13.00
CA ASP A 193 4.98 -18.55 -13.42
C ASP A 193 4.00 -17.69 -14.26
N THR A 194 4.52 -17.02 -15.29
CA THR A 194 3.75 -16.20 -16.23
C THR A 194 2.78 -17.04 -17.06
N GLY A 195 3.06 -18.33 -17.23
CA GLY A 195 2.16 -19.30 -17.87
C GLY A 195 0.86 -19.49 -17.07
N LYS A 196 0.93 -19.63 -15.74
CA LYS A 196 -0.26 -19.62 -14.87
C LYS A 196 -1.05 -18.32 -14.99
N ILE A 197 -0.38 -17.17 -14.94
CA ILE A 197 -1.03 -15.85 -15.01
C ILE A 197 -1.75 -15.65 -16.35
N ASN A 198 -1.13 -16.05 -17.46
CA ASN A 198 -1.75 -15.96 -18.79
C ASN A 198 -2.98 -16.85 -18.90
N ARG A 199 -2.92 -18.11 -18.45
CA ARG A 199 -4.07 -19.01 -18.46
C ARG A 199 -5.20 -18.50 -17.59
N GLU A 200 -4.89 -17.99 -16.40
CA GLU A 200 -5.91 -17.39 -15.54
C GLU A 200 -6.53 -16.13 -16.17
N ARG A 201 -5.74 -15.30 -16.86
CA ARG A 201 -6.23 -14.14 -17.60
C ARG A 201 -7.22 -14.53 -18.71
N GLU A 202 -6.91 -15.58 -19.47
CA GLU A 202 -7.79 -16.12 -20.52
C GLU A 202 -9.10 -16.66 -19.95
N VAL A 203 -9.00 -17.45 -18.87
CA VAL A 203 -10.17 -17.96 -18.15
C VAL A 203 -11.01 -16.80 -17.60
N PHE A 204 -10.39 -15.83 -16.94
CA PHE A 204 -11.07 -14.68 -16.36
C PHE A 204 -11.82 -13.84 -17.41
N ALA A 205 -11.26 -13.72 -18.62
CA ALA A 205 -11.87 -12.98 -19.71
C ALA A 205 -13.01 -13.72 -20.41
N SER A 206 -12.95 -15.06 -20.46
CA SER A 206 -13.90 -15.90 -21.20
C SER A 206 -15.06 -16.45 -20.35
N TYR A 207 -14.83 -16.65 -19.06
CA TYR A 207 -15.81 -17.26 -18.16
C TYR A 207 -16.99 -16.33 -17.86
N GLN A 208 -18.16 -16.95 -17.66
CA GLN A 208 -19.35 -16.27 -17.16
C GLN A 208 -19.25 -16.01 -15.66
N LYS A 209 -20.02 -15.04 -15.16
CA LYS A 209 -20.00 -14.61 -13.75
C LYS A 209 -21.35 -14.82 -13.08
N MET A 210 -21.31 -15.29 -11.84
CA MET A 210 -22.45 -15.35 -10.94
C MET A 210 -22.11 -14.60 -9.65
N TYR A 211 -22.97 -13.67 -9.25
CA TYR A 211 -22.78 -12.86 -8.05
C TYR A 211 -23.51 -13.49 -6.87
N ALA A 212 -22.81 -13.68 -5.75
CA ALA A 212 -23.36 -14.19 -4.50
C ALA A 212 -22.58 -13.56 -3.35
N HIS A 213 -23.06 -12.44 -2.82
CA HIS A 213 -22.29 -11.57 -1.92
C HIS A 213 -21.56 -12.32 -0.78
N PRO A 214 -20.26 -12.03 -0.52
CA PRO A 214 -19.36 -11.13 -1.26
C PRO A 214 -18.64 -11.80 -2.46
N PHE A 215 -19.06 -12.98 -2.89
CA PHE A 215 -18.40 -13.77 -3.92
C PHE A 215 -18.80 -13.38 -5.35
N ILE A 216 -17.82 -13.46 -6.25
CA ILE A 216 -18.03 -13.51 -7.70
C ILE A 216 -17.53 -14.87 -8.17
N VAL A 217 -18.46 -15.73 -8.56
CA VAL A 217 -18.16 -17.08 -9.05
C VAL A 217 -18.03 -17.05 -10.57
N TYR A 218 -16.82 -17.31 -11.05
CA TYR A 218 -16.47 -17.44 -12.46
C TYR A 218 -16.64 -18.89 -12.89
N TYR A 219 -17.35 -19.14 -13.98
CA TYR A 219 -17.62 -20.50 -14.48
C TYR A 219 -17.62 -20.56 -16.02
N PRO A 220 -17.35 -21.72 -16.66
CA PRO A 220 -16.97 -21.75 -18.07
C PRO A 220 -18.06 -21.28 -19.04
N ASN A 221 -19.28 -21.79 -18.88
CA ASN A 221 -20.42 -21.47 -19.75
C ASN A 221 -21.75 -21.93 -19.12
N ASN A 222 -22.87 -21.72 -19.82
CA ASN A 222 -24.21 -21.98 -19.31
C ASN A 222 -24.48 -23.45 -18.92
N GLN A 223 -23.71 -24.42 -19.44
CA GLN A 223 -23.80 -25.83 -19.02
C GLN A 223 -23.45 -26.01 -17.53
N TYR A 224 -22.52 -25.19 -17.02
CA TYR A 224 -22.04 -25.27 -15.64
C TYR A 224 -22.78 -24.34 -14.67
N LYS A 225 -23.77 -23.59 -15.16
CA LYS A 225 -24.47 -22.57 -14.38
C LYS A 225 -25.15 -23.12 -13.13
N GLU A 226 -25.78 -24.29 -13.22
CA GLU A 226 -26.43 -24.94 -12.08
C GLU A 226 -25.41 -25.30 -10.99
N ARG A 227 -24.29 -25.91 -11.39
CA ARG A 227 -23.19 -26.29 -10.48
C ARG A 227 -22.52 -25.08 -9.84
N ALA A 228 -22.32 -24.01 -10.61
CA ALA A 228 -21.84 -22.72 -10.08
C ALA A 228 -22.82 -22.14 -9.05
N GLY A 229 -24.13 -22.35 -9.24
CA GLY A 229 -25.17 -22.03 -8.26
C GLY A 229 -25.02 -22.80 -6.95
N TRP A 230 -24.68 -24.09 -7.00
CA TRP A 230 -24.42 -24.87 -5.79
C TRP A 230 -23.20 -24.36 -5.01
N VAL A 231 -22.13 -24.03 -5.72
CA VAL A 231 -20.92 -23.42 -5.14
C VAL A 231 -21.27 -22.09 -4.49
N ALA A 232 -21.92 -21.18 -5.21
CA ALA A 232 -22.34 -19.87 -4.74
C ALA A 232 -23.22 -19.95 -3.47
N GLN A 233 -24.17 -20.89 -3.45
CA GLN A 233 -25.03 -21.13 -2.30
C GLN A 233 -24.22 -21.60 -1.08
N SER A 234 -23.30 -22.55 -1.26
CA SER A 234 -22.47 -23.06 -0.16
C SER A 234 -21.56 -21.98 0.42
N LEU A 235 -20.92 -21.19 -0.46
CA LEU A 235 -20.07 -20.07 -0.07
C LEU A 235 -20.85 -19.04 0.75
N SER A 236 -22.06 -18.68 0.31
CA SER A 236 -22.91 -17.72 1.03
C SER A 236 -23.31 -18.24 2.43
N GLN A 237 -23.61 -19.54 2.55
CA GLN A 237 -23.89 -20.17 3.84
C GLN A 237 -22.65 -20.23 4.73
N ALA A 238 -21.49 -20.56 4.17
CA ALA A 238 -20.23 -20.60 4.87
C ALA A 238 -19.80 -19.19 5.35
N TYR A 239 -20.00 -18.16 4.54
CA TYR A 239 -19.77 -16.75 4.91
C TYR A 239 -20.54 -16.36 6.17
N LEU A 240 -21.84 -16.64 6.23
CA LEU A 240 -22.65 -16.35 7.41
C LEU A 240 -22.19 -17.14 8.63
N ARG A 241 -21.96 -18.45 8.46
CA ARG A 241 -21.57 -19.35 9.56
C ARG A 241 -20.20 -19.02 10.14
N LEU A 242 -19.18 -18.89 9.28
CA LEU A 242 -17.82 -18.58 9.72
C LEU A 242 -17.73 -17.15 10.24
N GLY A 243 -18.46 -16.20 9.63
CA GLY A 243 -18.54 -14.85 10.14
C GLY A 243 -19.18 -14.78 11.53
N GLU A 244 -20.19 -15.62 11.80
CA GLU A 244 -20.76 -15.71 13.14
C GLU A 244 -19.76 -16.27 14.16
N TRP A 245 -18.99 -17.31 13.78
CA TRP A 245 -18.02 -17.97 14.65
C TRP A 245 -16.79 -17.11 14.94
N PHE A 246 -16.20 -16.52 13.92
CA PHE A 246 -14.96 -15.74 14.02
C PHE A 246 -15.18 -14.24 14.22
N LYS A 247 -16.43 -13.77 14.15
CA LYS A 247 -16.78 -12.33 14.14
C LYS A 247 -16.02 -11.55 13.06
N TYR A 248 -15.75 -12.22 11.94
CA TYR A 248 -14.99 -11.68 10.83
C TYR A 248 -15.77 -11.87 9.53
N TYR A 249 -16.05 -10.76 8.85
CA TYR A 249 -16.79 -10.73 7.60
C TYR A 249 -15.93 -10.02 6.55
N PRO A 250 -15.34 -10.73 5.58
CA PRO A 250 -14.62 -10.10 4.48
C PRO A 250 -15.49 -9.02 3.83
N ALA A 251 -14.96 -7.80 3.75
CA ALA A 251 -15.67 -6.64 3.23
C ALA A 251 -15.46 -6.43 1.72
N THR A 252 -14.42 -7.05 1.16
CA THR A 252 -14.08 -6.98 -0.26
C THR A 252 -14.70 -8.15 -1.01
N GLU A 253 -14.90 -7.97 -2.32
CA GLU A 253 -15.35 -9.06 -3.19
C GLU A 253 -14.31 -10.18 -3.23
N ILE A 254 -14.79 -11.43 -3.30
CA ILE A 254 -13.93 -12.62 -3.35
C ILE A 254 -14.17 -13.33 -4.68
N SER A 255 -13.16 -13.34 -5.55
CA SER A 255 -13.19 -14.11 -6.79
C SER A 255 -13.07 -15.61 -6.51
N VAL A 256 -13.99 -16.38 -7.08
CA VAL A 256 -13.98 -17.85 -7.03
C VAL A 256 -13.98 -18.39 -8.45
N TYR A 257 -13.00 -19.21 -8.79
CA TYR A 257 -12.82 -19.74 -10.14
C TYR A 257 -13.21 -21.21 -10.21
N CYS A 258 -14.31 -21.50 -10.89
CA CYS A 258 -14.78 -22.85 -11.17
C CYS A 258 -14.23 -23.31 -12.52
N TYR A 259 -13.20 -24.14 -12.51
CA TYR A 259 -12.52 -24.64 -13.70
C TYR A 259 -13.06 -25.98 -14.17
N THR A 260 -12.97 -26.21 -15.48
CA THR A 260 -13.03 -27.58 -16.01
C THR A 260 -11.85 -28.41 -15.52
N GLN A 261 -11.91 -29.74 -15.63
CA GLN A 261 -10.79 -30.62 -15.28
C GLN A 261 -9.53 -30.30 -16.11
N GLU A 262 -9.72 -29.99 -17.39
CA GLU A 262 -8.64 -29.60 -18.30
C GLU A 262 -8.02 -28.26 -17.86
N ASP A 263 -8.85 -27.24 -17.65
CA ASP A 263 -8.38 -25.92 -17.24
C ASP A 263 -7.74 -25.95 -15.86
N PHE A 264 -8.29 -26.73 -14.91
CA PHE A 264 -7.80 -26.82 -13.53
C PHE A 264 -6.37 -27.36 -13.47
N GLY A 265 -6.10 -28.47 -14.17
CA GLY A 265 -4.77 -29.07 -14.23
C GLY A 265 -3.76 -28.13 -14.90
N SER A 266 -4.20 -27.38 -15.91
CA SER A 266 -3.35 -26.39 -16.56
C SER A 266 -2.97 -25.26 -15.59
N VAL A 267 -3.93 -24.65 -14.89
CA VAL A 267 -3.67 -23.46 -14.07
C VAL A 267 -2.91 -23.76 -12.77
N THR A 268 -3.17 -24.91 -12.15
CA THR A 268 -2.63 -25.21 -10.81
C THR A 268 -1.29 -25.93 -10.84
N HIS A 269 -0.96 -26.67 -11.91
CA HIS A 269 0.18 -27.61 -11.95
C HIS A 269 0.20 -28.65 -10.82
N ASP A 270 -0.91 -28.78 -10.07
CA ASP A 270 -1.04 -29.66 -8.91
C ASP A 270 -1.62 -31.03 -9.27
N ASN A 271 -1.48 -31.96 -8.33
CA ASN A 271 -1.88 -33.36 -8.49
C ASN A 271 -3.37 -33.49 -8.87
N VAL A 272 -3.67 -34.31 -9.89
CA VAL A 272 -4.97 -34.47 -10.58
C VAL A 272 -6.16 -34.83 -9.64
N TYR A 273 -5.88 -35.15 -8.37
CA TYR A 273 -6.85 -35.60 -7.38
C TYR A 273 -7.49 -34.49 -6.54
N ILE A 274 -6.97 -33.27 -6.59
CA ILE A 274 -7.51 -32.17 -5.77
C ILE A 274 -8.78 -31.60 -6.41
N ILE A 275 -9.83 -31.39 -5.59
CA ILE A 275 -11.15 -30.90 -6.04
C ILE A 275 -11.27 -29.37 -5.85
N GLY A 276 -10.57 -28.81 -4.86
CA GLY A 276 -10.49 -27.37 -4.61
C GLY A 276 -9.13 -26.99 -4.07
N LEU A 277 -8.72 -25.76 -4.33
CA LEU A 277 -7.44 -25.21 -3.93
C LEU A 277 -7.61 -23.75 -3.51
N TYR A 278 -7.04 -23.40 -2.37
CA TYR A 278 -6.85 -22.03 -1.95
C TYR A 278 -5.36 -21.65 -2.04
N ASP A 279 -5.00 -20.79 -2.99
CA ASP A 279 -3.64 -20.28 -3.20
C ASP A 279 -3.55 -18.75 -3.05
N GLY A 280 -4.43 -18.19 -2.21
CA GLY A 280 -4.75 -16.76 -2.17
C GLY A 280 -6.05 -16.45 -2.92
N LYS A 281 -6.43 -17.29 -3.88
CA LYS A 281 -7.74 -17.30 -4.55
C LYS A 281 -8.41 -18.65 -4.36
N ILE A 282 -9.75 -18.68 -4.42
CA ILE A 282 -10.50 -19.92 -4.30
C ILE A 282 -10.67 -20.52 -5.70
N ARG A 283 -10.21 -21.74 -5.90
CA ARG A 283 -10.29 -22.48 -7.16
C ARG A 283 -11.01 -23.79 -6.92
N ILE A 284 -11.96 -24.13 -7.79
CA ILE A 284 -12.78 -25.34 -7.67
C ILE A 284 -12.85 -26.03 -9.02
N ARG A 285 -12.65 -27.35 -9.04
CA ARG A 285 -12.93 -28.15 -10.24
C ARG A 285 -14.42 -28.48 -10.29
N ILE A 286 -15.10 -28.10 -11.37
CA ILE A 286 -16.57 -28.15 -11.45
C ILE A 286 -17.12 -29.42 -12.12
N ASP A 287 -16.28 -30.21 -12.80
CA ASP A 287 -16.73 -31.17 -13.82
C ASP A 287 -17.16 -32.56 -13.32
N SER A 288 -16.71 -33.00 -12.16
CA SER A 288 -16.80 -34.43 -11.82
C SER A 288 -17.55 -34.77 -10.53
N ASP A 289 -18.05 -33.78 -9.80
CA ASP A 289 -18.52 -33.98 -8.43
C ASP A 289 -20.03 -33.79 -8.23
N SER A 290 -20.57 -34.55 -7.28
CA SER A 290 -21.95 -34.40 -6.82
C SER A 290 -22.17 -33.02 -6.19
N GLU A 291 -23.42 -32.54 -6.15
CA GLU A 291 -23.79 -31.30 -5.45
C GLU A 291 -23.22 -31.27 -4.02
N ILE A 292 -23.33 -32.37 -3.28
CA ILE A 292 -22.84 -32.49 -1.91
C ILE A 292 -21.33 -32.25 -1.83
N GLN A 293 -20.56 -32.83 -2.76
CA GLN A 293 -19.11 -32.74 -2.75
C GLN A 293 -18.64 -31.34 -3.16
N LEU A 294 -19.21 -30.74 -4.21
CA LEU A 294 -18.91 -29.36 -4.61
C LEU A 294 -19.21 -28.36 -3.50
N LYS A 295 -20.34 -28.49 -2.83
CA LYS A 295 -20.70 -27.64 -1.70
C LYS A 295 -19.70 -27.78 -0.55
N LYS A 296 -19.29 -28.99 -0.20
CA LYS A 296 -18.28 -29.25 0.83
C LYS A 296 -16.93 -28.62 0.49
N THR A 297 -16.45 -28.83 -0.74
CA THR A 297 -15.19 -28.24 -1.19
C THR A 297 -15.23 -26.72 -1.15
N ALA A 298 -16.30 -26.11 -1.67
CA ALA A 298 -16.43 -24.65 -1.64
C ALA A 298 -16.36 -24.06 -0.22
N ALA A 299 -17.04 -24.70 0.73
CA ALA A 299 -16.99 -24.29 2.14
C ALA A 299 -15.60 -24.52 2.77
N HIS A 300 -14.92 -25.61 2.39
CA HIS A 300 -13.57 -25.92 2.84
C HIS A 300 -12.54 -24.88 2.37
N GLU A 301 -12.51 -24.57 1.07
CA GLU A 301 -11.59 -23.56 0.53
C GLU A 301 -11.87 -22.16 1.09
N TYR A 302 -13.15 -21.83 1.30
CA TYR A 302 -13.49 -20.56 1.95
C TYR A 302 -13.05 -20.51 3.41
N ALA A 303 -13.06 -21.64 4.13
CA ALA A 303 -12.50 -21.70 5.48
C ALA A 303 -11.00 -21.38 5.47
N HIS A 304 -10.24 -21.91 4.50
CA HIS A 304 -8.83 -21.54 4.32
C HIS A 304 -8.64 -20.05 4.06
N HIS A 305 -9.48 -19.46 3.20
CA HIS A 305 -9.47 -18.01 2.97
C HIS A 305 -9.68 -17.22 4.27
N VAL A 306 -10.74 -17.52 5.03
CA VAL A 306 -11.05 -16.83 6.29
C VAL A 306 -9.91 -16.98 7.29
N LEU A 307 -9.41 -18.20 7.48
CA LEU A 307 -8.30 -18.47 8.39
C LEU A 307 -7.04 -17.72 7.97
N SER A 308 -6.75 -17.63 6.67
CA SER A 308 -5.61 -16.88 6.15
C SER A 308 -5.74 -15.38 6.47
N CYS A 309 -6.92 -14.80 6.27
CA CYS A 309 -7.17 -13.38 6.60
C CYS A 309 -7.03 -13.10 8.10
N ILE A 310 -7.70 -13.87 8.96
CA ILE A 310 -7.70 -13.60 10.41
C ILE A 310 -6.32 -13.82 11.05
N THR A 311 -5.52 -14.72 10.47
CA THR A 311 -4.15 -14.99 10.93
C THR A 311 -3.10 -14.11 10.25
N ARG A 312 -3.51 -13.21 9.35
CA ARG A 312 -2.62 -12.33 8.59
C ARG A 312 -1.57 -13.09 7.78
N HIS A 313 -2.03 -14.15 7.10
CA HIS A 313 -1.21 -15.05 6.28
C HIS A 313 -0.13 -15.83 7.05
N ASN A 314 -0.31 -16.06 8.36
CA ASN A 314 0.64 -16.81 9.21
C ASN A 314 0.35 -18.32 9.33
N ILE A 315 -0.55 -18.86 8.51
CA ILE A 315 -0.81 -20.30 8.46
C ILE A 315 -0.26 -20.89 7.17
N PRO A 316 0.51 -22.02 7.23
CA PRO A 316 0.86 -22.77 6.03
C PRO A 316 -0.39 -23.41 5.42
N PHE A 317 -0.38 -23.56 4.10
CA PHE A 317 -1.44 -24.20 3.32
C PHE A 317 -1.19 -25.70 3.18
#